data_AF-F0BG62-F1
#
_entry.id   AF-F0BG62-F1
#
_cell.length_a   1.000
_cell.length_b   1.000
_cell.length_c   1.000
_cell.angle_alpha   90.00
_cell.angle_beta   90.00
_cell.angle_gamma   90.00
#
_symmetry.space_group_name_H-M   'P 1'
#
loop_
_entity.id
_entity.type
_entity.pdbx_description
1 polymer ?
#
loop_
_entity_poly.entity_id
_entity_poly.type
_entity_poly.pdbx_seq_one_letter_code
_entity_poly.pdbx_strand_id
1 'polypeptide(L)' 'MFDAMTDTVTQDMSKILQTKELDVSGERLHNIETALDATAQQIRTHWSAASDQAARNDFTVLHEGINAARGIVAHIAGMP' A
#
# COMPACT_ATOMS: atom_id res chain seq x y z
N MET A 1 19.54 7.95 -7.97
CA MET A 1 18.29 7.18 -8.13
C MET A 1 17.67 6.85 -6.79
N PHE A 2 18.44 6.37 -5.80
CA PHE A 2 17.96 6.18 -4.42
C PHE A 2 17.43 7.47 -3.74
N ASP A 3 18.06 8.62 -3.98
CA ASP A 3 17.60 9.90 -3.39
C ASP A 3 16.20 10.32 -3.90
N ALA A 4 15.97 10.25 -5.21
CA ALA A 4 14.66 10.58 -5.80
C ALA A 4 13.54 9.63 -5.35
N MET A 5 13.88 8.36 -5.09
CA MET A 5 12.93 7.38 -4.55
C MET A 5 12.57 7.72 -3.10
N THR A 6 13.54 8.17 -2.30
CA THR A 6 13.33 8.66 -0.93
C THR A 6 12.45 9.90 -0.90
N ASP A 7 12.64 10.85 -1.83
CA ASP A 7 11.84 12.07 -1.93
C ASP A 7 10.38 11.77 -2.27
N THR A 8 10.15 10.87 -3.24
CA THR A 8 8.79 10.47 -3.65
C THR A 8 8.05 9.79 -2.49
N VAL A 9 8.72 8.87 -1.79
CA VAL A 9 8.17 8.20 -0.60
C VAL A 9 7.85 9.21 0.50
N THR A 10 8.74 10.17 0.75
CA THR A 10 8.53 11.23 1.75
C THR A 10 7.33 12.11 1.39
N GLN A 11 7.20 12.49 0.11
CA GLN A 11 6.08 13.27 -0.37
C GLN A 11 4.75 12.51 -0.22
N ASP A 12 4.72 11.22 -0.55
CA ASP A 12 3.51 10.42 -0.45
C ASP A 12 3.11 10.17 1.01
N MET A 13 4.08 9.91 1.91
CA MET A 13 3.82 9.89 3.35
C MET A 13 3.23 11.21 3.86
N SER A 14 3.74 12.35 3.37
CA SER A 14 3.23 13.66 3.75
C SER A 14 1.79 13.87 3.30
N LYS A 15 1.40 13.38 2.12
CA LYS A 15 0.00 13.40 1.66
C LYS A 15 -0.91 12.53 2.53
N ILE A 16 -0.43 11.38 2.99
CA ILE A 16 -1.20 10.50 3.89
C ILE A 16 -1.40 11.16 5.25
N LEU A 17 -0.36 11.82 5.78
CA LEU A 17 -0.47 12.63 7.01
C LEU A 17 -1.47 13.79 6.86
N GLN A 18 -1.39 14.56 5.77
CA GLN A 18 -2.37 15.60 5.48
C GLN A 18 -3.79 15.04 5.35
N THR A 19 -3.93 13.86 4.73
CA THR A 19 -5.23 13.18 4.63
C THR A 19 -5.78 12.86 6.02
N LYS A 20 -4.93 12.36 6.94
CA LYS A 20 -5.31 12.12 8.34
C LYS A 20 -5.78 13.38 9.05
N GLU A 21 -5.01 14.47 8.95
CA GLU A 21 -5.34 15.75 9.60
C GLU A 21 -6.68 16.32 9.13
N LEU A 22 -7.02 16.10 7.85
CA LEU A 22 -8.28 16.55 7.25
C LEU A 22 -9.44 15.56 7.48
N ASP A 23 -9.15 14.31 7.84
CA ASP A 23 -10.11 13.21 7.98
C ASP A 23 -10.45 12.96 9.45
N VAL A 24 -11.24 13.86 10.04
CA VAL A 24 -11.64 13.81 11.47
C VAL A 24 -12.38 12.52 11.83
N SER A 25 -13.06 11.86 10.88
CA SER A 25 -13.75 10.59 11.11
C SER A 25 -12.84 9.36 10.98
N GLY A 26 -11.67 9.49 10.34
CA GLY A 26 -10.76 8.38 10.02
C GLY A 26 -11.25 7.43 8.93
N GLU A 27 -12.42 7.69 8.32
CA GLU A 27 -13.02 6.81 7.31
C GLU A 27 -12.19 6.75 6.02
N ARG A 28 -11.52 7.84 5.63
CA ARG A 28 -10.74 7.86 4.38
C ARG A 28 -9.54 6.93 4.48
N LEU A 29 -8.81 6.99 5.60
CA LEU A 29 -7.68 6.07 5.81
C LEU A 29 -8.16 4.61 5.94
N HIS A 30 -9.28 4.37 6.59
CA HIS A 30 -9.87 3.03 6.67
C HIS A 30 -10.29 2.48 5.29
N ASN A 31 -10.88 3.32 4.44
CA ASN A 31 -11.26 2.96 3.07
C ASN A 31 -10.03 2.66 2.21
N ILE A 32 -8.94 3.42 2.38
CA ILE A 32 -7.66 3.15 1.71
C ILE A 32 -7.09 1.81 2.18
N GLU A 33 -7.09 1.52 3.49
CA GLU A 33 -6.63 0.24 4.02
C GLU A 33 -7.43 -0.93 3.44
N THR A 34 -8.76 -0.79 3.38
CA THR A 34 -9.68 -1.79 2.82
C THR A 34 -9.42 -2.02 1.33
N ALA A 35 -9.19 -0.96 0.55
CA ALA A 35 -8.87 -1.08 -0.88
C ALA A 35 -7.52 -1.77 -1.11
N LEU A 36 -6.52 -1.49 -0.27
CA LEU A 36 -5.21 -2.15 -0.33
C LEU A 36 -5.33 -3.63 0.02
N ASP A 37 -6.11 -4.01 1.04
CA ASP A 37 -6.35 -5.41 1.38
C ASP A 37 -7.06 -6.17 0.24
N ALA A 38 -8.12 -5.58 -0.33
CA ALA A 38 -8.82 -6.17 -1.48
C ALA A 38 -7.87 -6.37 -2.68
N THR A 39 -6.99 -5.40 -2.95
CA THR A 39 -5.99 -5.49 -4.01
C THR A 39 -4.99 -6.63 -3.73
N ALA A 40 -4.53 -6.78 -2.48
CA ALA A 40 -3.64 -7.88 -2.09
C ALA A 40 -4.29 -9.26 -2.28
N GLN A 41 -5.61 -9.38 -2.08
CA GLN A 41 -6.35 -10.61 -2.34
C GLN A 41 -6.47 -10.91 -3.85
N GLN A 42 -6.70 -9.89 -4.68
CA GLN A 42 -6.72 -10.04 -6.14
C GLN A 42 -5.37 -10.48 -6.69
N ILE A 43 -4.27 -9.89 -6.20
CA ILE A 43 -2.91 -10.29 -6.61
C ILE A 43 -2.65 -11.76 -6.31
N ARG A 44 -3.07 -12.26 -5.13
CA ARG A 44 -2.95 -13.69 -4.80
C ARG A 44 -3.75 -14.58 -5.75
N THR A 45 -4.91 -14.12 -6.21
CA THR A 45 -5.70 -14.83 -7.22
C THR A 45 -4.94 -14.92 -8.55
N HIS A 46 -4.37 -13.80 -9.02
CA HIS A 46 -3.56 -13.79 -10.24
C HIS A 46 -2.27 -14.60 -10.12
N TRP A 47 -1.61 -14.57 -8.97
CA TRP A 47 -0.44 -15.40 -8.66
C TRP A 47 -0.76 -16.90 -8.81
N SER A 48 -1.92 -17.34 -8.30
CA SER A 48 -2.34 -18.74 -8.41
C SER A 48 -2.64 -19.18 -9.86
N ALA A 49 -3.10 -18.24 -10.69
CA ALA A 49 -3.39 -18.46 -12.10
C ALA A 49 -2.17 -18.33 -13.02
N ALA A 50 -1.03 -17.86 -12.50
CA ALA A 50 0.17 -17.63 -13.30
C ALA A 50 0.78 -18.94 -13.81
N SER A 51 1.13 -18.95 -15.10
CA SER A 51 1.63 -20.11 -15.84
C SER A 51 3.12 -20.39 -15.68
N ASP A 52 3.90 -19.40 -15.26
CA ASP A 52 5.35 -19.51 -15.14
C ASP A 52 5.88 -18.84 -13.86
N GLN A 53 7.13 -19.15 -13.54
CA GLN A 53 7.78 -18.69 -12.31
C GLN A 53 8.11 -17.20 -12.34
N ALA A 54 8.36 -16.60 -13.51
CA ALA A 54 8.67 -15.17 -13.59
C ALA A 54 7.44 -14.35 -13.23
N ALA A 55 6.28 -14.67 -13.81
CA ALA A 55 5.01 -14.03 -13.47
C ALA A 55 4.64 -14.21 -11.98
N ARG A 56 4.90 -15.40 -11.40
CA ARG A 56 4.71 -15.62 -9.96
C ARG A 56 5.62 -14.74 -9.11
N ASN A 57 6.88 -14.58 -9.50
CA ASN A 57 7.82 -13.69 -8.80
C ASN A 57 7.35 -12.23 -8.86
N ASP A 58 6.88 -11.76 -10.03
CA ASP A 58 6.37 -10.40 -10.19
C ASP A 58 5.14 -10.16 -9.30
N PHE A 59 4.20 -11.11 -9.24
CA PHE A 59 3.05 -11.02 -8.35
C PHE A 59 3.44 -11.10 -6.87
N THR A 60 4.47 -11.87 -6.49
CA THR A 60 4.99 -11.88 -5.11
C THR A 60 5.53 -10.50 -4.73
N VAL A 61 6.37 -9.89 -5.58
CA VAL A 61 6.91 -8.54 -5.34
C VAL A 61 5.79 -7.51 -5.21
N LEU A 62 4.78 -7.58 -6.09
CA LEU A 62 3.64 -6.67 -6.02
C LEU A 62 2.80 -6.88 -4.75
N HIS A 63 2.58 -8.13 -4.33
CA HIS A 63 1.86 -8.46 -3.10
C HIS A 63 2.57 -7.91 -1.87
N GLU A 64 3.89 -8.09 -1.79
CA GLU A 64 4.73 -7.53 -0.72
C GLU A 64 4.66 -6.00 -0.69
N GLY A 65 4.77 -5.34 -1.85
CA GLY A 65 4.65 -3.89 -1.96
C GLY A 65 3.31 -3.34 -1.49
N ILE A 66 2.20 -3.98 -1.85
CA ILE A 66 0.86 -3.59 -1.38
C ILE A 66 0.70 -3.78 0.13
N ASN A 67 1.23 -4.87 0.70
CA ASN A 67 1.19 -5.08 2.14
C ASN A 67 2.04 -4.04 2.89
N ALA A 68 3.20 -3.66 2.35
CA ALA A 68 4.01 -2.58 2.91
C ALA A 68 3.27 -1.24 2.90
N ALA A 69 2.63 -0.89 1.77
CA ALA A 69 1.81 0.32 1.67
C ALA A 69 0.65 0.32 2.70
N ARG A 70 -0.02 -0.82 2.86
CA ARG A 70 -1.07 -0.98 3.88
C ARG A 70 -0.52 -0.76 5.30
N GLY A 71 0.66 -1.32 5.60
CA GLY A 71 1.33 -1.11 6.89
C GLY A 71 1.62 0.36 7.19
N ILE A 72 2.05 1.14 6.18
CA ILE A 72 2.28 2.58 6.31
C ILE A 72 0.97 3.32 6.63
N VAL A 73 -0.12 3.01 5.92
CA VAL A 73 -1.43 3.64 6.15
C VAL A 73 -1.95 3.32 7.55
N ALA A 74 -1.88 2.05 7.97
CA ALA A 74 -2.30 1.63 9.31
C ALA A 74 -1.46 2.29 10.41
N HIS A 75 -0.14 2.41 10.20
CA HIS A 75 0.73 3.12 11.14
C HIS A 75 0.31 4.59 11.29
N ILE A 76 0.11 5.30 10.18
CA ILE A 76 -0.29 6.72 10.20
C ILE A 76 -1.67 6.91 10.84
N ALA A 77 -2.63 6.04 10.54
CA ALA A 77 -3.95 6.05 11.15
C ALA A 77 -3.90 5.90 12.68
N GLY A 78 -2.99 5.06 13.19
CA GLY A 78 -2.79 4.82 14.62
C GLY A 78 -1.88 5.83 15.34
N MET A 79 -1.27 6.79 14.64
CA MET A 79 -0.51 7.85 15.29
C MET A 79 -1.45 8.73 16.16
N PRO A 80 -0.94 9.37 17.22
CA PRO A 80 -1.69 10.39 17.96
C PRO A 80 -2.12 11.58 17.09
#